data_AF-A0A497F638-F1
#
_entry.id   AF-A0A497F638-F1
#
_cell.length_a   1.000
_cell.length_b   1.000
_cell.length_c   1.000
_cell.angle_alpha   90.00
_cell.angle_beta   90.00
_cell.angle_gamma   90.00
#
_symmetry.space_group_name_H-M   'P 1'
#
loop_
_entity.id
_entity.type
_entity.pdbx_description
1 polymer ?
#
loop_
_entity_poly.entity_id
_entity_poly.type
_entity_poly.pdbx_seq_one_letter_code
_entity_poly.pdbx_strand_id
1 'polypeptide(L)'
;MSRSRTRITWMHIASFALATAVCYVLAVFAVIAAPVPPAPGVSALYIAAAVYVPLAIWMGMWGCLAGYLSCFFLGLVPSGYSPLFSFVWSWCDFLEGLMPLLFFRLLRIDPDFSVKKPKFVKVMAPLVVTGAGLVIIGALINHYLGVFGHPFTTIALALMYCGIVLAIVGIIIGALVGDVKTWVTYIVSGIVLASLVSGLWGAGTLCLIPGLSPLYGKAPFTIVFTGWVIGDMIVLSTIGTALLVTLTPLIKRTPIYVRGWFS
;
A
#
# COMPACT_ATOMS: atom_id res chain seq x y z
N MET A 1 -25.78 -22.37 0.25
CA MET A 1 -24.58 -23.00 0.85
C MET A 1 -24.07 -22.12 1.99
N SER A 2 -24.32 -22.49 3.25
CA SER A 2 -23.79 -21.77 4.40
C SER A 2 -22.28 -21.98 4.47
N ARG A 3 -21.52 -20.96 4.08
CA ARG A 3 -20.05 -20.96 4.22
C ARG A 3 -19.75 -21.02 5.71
N SER A 4 -19.14 -22.11 6.19
CA SER A 4 -18.73 -22.20 7.59
C SER A 4 -17.81 -21.01 7.88
N ARG A 5 -18.13 -20.21 8.90
CA ARG A 5 -17.22 -19.19 9.39
C ARG A 5 -15.98 -19.93 9.87
N THR A 6 -14.85 -19.70 9.22
CA THR A 6 -13.55 -20.11 9.74
C THR A 6 -13.43 -19.53 11.15
N ARG A 7 -12.88 -20.26 12.12
CA ARG A 7 -12.65 -19.69 13.46
C ARG A 7 -11.37 -18.87 13.42
N ILE A 8 -11.32 -17.78 14.19
CA ILE A 8 -10.06 -17.05 14.42
C ILE A 8 -9.08 -18.01 15.10
N THR A 9 -7.86 -18.08 14.59
CA THR A 9 -6.78 -18.94 15.10
C THR A 9 -5.57 -18.10 15.50
N TRP A 10 -4.67 -18.69 16.28
CA TRP A 10 -3.36 -18.11 16.62
C TRP A 10 -2.54 -17.69 15.39
N MET A 11 -2.71 -18.34 14.23
CA MET A 11 -2.03 -17.92 13.00
C MET A 11 -2.48 -16.53 12.54
N HIS A 12 -3.75 -16.17 12.71
CA HIS A 12 -4.22 -14.82 12.36
C HIS A 12 -3.56 -13.77 13.25
N ILE A 13 -3.49 -14.04 14.55
CA ILE A 13 -2.90 -13.14 15.54
C ILE A 13 -1.39 -13.00 15.31
N ALA A 14 -0.68 -14.11 15.09
CA ALA A 14 0.76 -14.12 14.84
C ALA A 14 1.11 -13.40 13.52
N SER A 15 0.38 -13.68 12.44
CA SER A 15 0.59 -13.01 11.16
C SER A 15 0.24 -11.52 11.21
N PHE A 16 -0.80 -11.14 11.96
CA PHE A 16 -1.14 -9.74 12.22
C PHE A 16 -0.01 -9.01 12.97
N ALA A 17 0.51 -9.59 14.04
CA ALA A 17 1.60 -9.01 14.82
C ALA A 17 2.87 -8.85 13.96
N LEU A 18 3.22 -9.88 13.18
CA LEU A 18 4.36 -9.84 12.26
C LEU A 18 4.15 -8.79 11.16
N ALA A 19 2.97 -8.75 10.55
CA ALA A 19 2.63 -7.76 9.54
C ALA A 19 2.73 -6.33 10.08
N THR A 20 2.24 -6.09 11.29
CA THR A 20 2.34 -4.79 11.96
C THR A 20 3.80 -4.38 12.15
N ALA A 21 4.65 -5.28 12.64
CA ALA A 21 6.06 -5.01 12.85
C ALA A 21 6.80 -4.73 11.52
N VAL A 22 6.55 -5.52 10.49
CA VAL A 22 7.13 -5.32 9.16
C VAL A 22 6.68 -4.00 8.56
N CYS A 23 5.37 -3.70 8.59
CA CYS A 23 4.83 -2.45 8.06
C CYS A 23 5.37 -1.24 8.81
N TYR A 24 5.54 -1.33 10.14
CA TYR A 24 6.18 -0.27 10.92
C TYR A 24 7.61 0.00 10.45
N VAL A 25 8.45 -1.04 10.32
CA VAL A 25 9.84 -0.87 9.85
C VAL A 25 9.88 -0.27 8.43
N LEU A 26 9.00 -0.74 7.54
CA LEU A 26 8.90 -0.21 6.17
C LEU A 26 8.42 1.23 6.15
N ALA A 27 7.49 1.60 7.03
CA ALA A 27 6.99 2.96 7.17
C ALA A 27 8.10 3.90 7.66
N VAL A 28 8.84 3.50 8.70
CA VAL A 28 10.01 4.24 9.21
C VAL A 28 11.05 4.43 8.11
N PHE A 29 11.37 3.38 7.36
CA PHE A 29 12.28 3.48 6.22
C PHE A 29 11.76 4.45 5.16
N ALA A 30 10.47 4.35 4.79
CA ALA A 30 9.87 5.18 3.75
C ALA A 30 9.89 6.68 4.09
N VAL A 31 9.59 7.05 5.34
CA VAL A 31 9.59 8.45 5.76
C VAL A 31 11.00 9.05 5.85
N ILE A 32 12.02 8.21 6.04
CA ILE A 32 13.43 8.62 6.01
C ILE A 32 13.94 8.69 4.56
N ALA A 33 13.58 7.70 3.74
CA ALA A 33 14.13 7.54 2.40
C ALA A 33 13.52 8.50 1.37
N ALA A 34 12.23 8.80 1.52
CA ALA A 34 11.46 9.64 0.59
C ALA A 34 10.49 10.56 1.34
N PRO A 35 10.96 11.51 2.17
CA PRO A 35 10.08 12.41 2.92
C PRO A 35 9.29 13.35 2.00
N VAL A 36 8.13 13.83 2.48
CA VAL A 36 7.37 14.93 1.85
C VAL A 36 7.51 16.20 2.70
N PRO A 37 8.44 17.12 2.39
CA PRO A 37 8.54 18.38 3.10
C PRO A 37 7.29 19.26 2.91
N PRO A 38 6.82 20.01 3.92
CA PRO A 38 7.38 20.13 5.28
C PRO A 38 6.65 19.22 6.30
N ALA A 39 6.17 18.04 5.91
CA ALA A 39 5.39 17.14 6.78
C ALA A 39 6.21 15.92 7.26
N PRO A 40 6.81 15.97 8.47
CA PRO A 40 7.45 14.81 9.09
C PRO A 40 6.52 13.60 9.13
N GLY A 41 7.06 12.39 8.98
CA GLY A 41 6.25 11.17 9.01
C GLY A 41 5.42 10.91 7.74
N VAL A 42 5.42 11.81 6.75
CA VAL A 42 4.79 11.57 5.44
C VAL A 42 5.86 11.20 4.42
N SER A 43 5.60 10.14 3.64
CA SER A 43 6.49 9.67 2.58
C SER A 43 5.87 9.81 1.20
N ALA A 44 6.68 10.17 0.21
CA ALA A 44 6.32 10.21 -1.20
C ALA A 44 6.31 8.81 -1.83
N LEU A 45 6.84 7.79 -1.13
CA LEU A 45 6.81 6.39 -1.54
C LEU A 45 6.58 5.53 -0.29
N TYR A 46 5.33 5.46 0.15
CA TYR A 46 4.98 4.80 1.40
C TYR A 46 4.89 3.27 1.25
N ILE A 47 6.05 2.60 1.20
CA ILE A 47 6.19 1.16 0.89
C ILE A 47 5.38 0.26 1.85
N ALA A 48 5.08 0.72 3.07
CA ALA A 48 4.22 -0.01 4.00
C ALA A 48 2.82 -0.28 3.42
N ALA A 49 2.23 0.69 2.70
CA ALA A 49 0.92 0.53 2.04
C ALA A 49 0.91 -0.64 1.05
N ALA A 50 1.99 -0.81 0.29
CA ALA A 50 2.13 -1.93 -0.62
C ALA A 50 2.10 -3.30 0.07
N VAL A 51 2.30 -3.38 1.39
CA VAL A 51 2.24 -4.63 2.16
C VAL A 51 0.89 -4.79 2.86
N TYR A 52 0.47 -3.81 3.68
CA TYR A 52 -0.75 -3.99 4.46
C TYR A 52 -2.03 -3.93 3.62
N VAL A 53 -2.04 -3.26 2.45
CA VAL A 53 -3.21 -3.22 1.56
C VAL A 53 -3.48 -4.60 0.93
N PRO A 54 -2.49 -5.31 0.34
CA PRO A 54 -2.67 -6.72 -0.03
C PRO A 54 -3.07 -7.61 1.15
N LEU A 55 -2.48 -7.41 2.33
CA LEU A 55 -2.87 -8.15 3.52
C LEU A 55 -4.31 -7.87 3.93
N ALA A 56 -4.85 -6.66 3.71
CA ALA A 56 -6.26 -6.38 3.95
C ALA A 56 -7.16 -7.20 3.03
N ILE A 57 -6.78 -7.37 1.76
CA ILE A 57 -7.51 -8.22 0.80
C ILE A 57 -7.48 -9.69 1.23
N TRP A 58 -6.33 -10.18 1.69
CA TRP A 58 -6.12 -11.58 2.05
C TRP A 58 -6.60 -11.96 3.45
N MET A 59 -6.29 -11.14 4.45
CA MET A 59 -6.53 -11.39 5.87
C MET A 59 -7.69 -10.57 6.44
N GLY A 60 -8.38 -9.78 5.62
CA GLY A 60 -9.50 -8.96 6.08
C GLY A 60 -9.05 -7.84 7.01
N MET A 61 -9.83 -7.61 8.07
CA MET A 61 -9.60 -6.54 9.05
C MET A 61 -8.25 -6.65 9.76
N TRP A 62 -7.64 -7.85 9.82
CA TRP A 62 -6.28 -8.01 10.33
C TRP A 62 -5.26 -7.21 9.52
N GLY A 63 -5.40 -7.13 8.20
CA GLY A 63 -4.53 -6.29 7.37
C GLY A 63 -4.77 -4.80 7.58
N CYS A 64 -6.04 -4.36 7.67
CA CYS A 64 -6.38 -2.97 7.97
C CYS A 64 -5.83 -2.53 9.33
N LEU A 65 -5.96 -3.37 10.35
CA LEU A 65 -5.43 -3.11 11.68
C LEU A 65 -3.90 -3.11 11.68
N ALA A 66 -3.25 -3.91 10.84
CA ALA A 66 -1.80 -3.92 10.73
C ALA A 66 -1.29 -2.57 10.22
N GLY A 67 -1.92 -2.03 9.17
CA GLY A 67 -1.66 -0.67 8.68
C GLY A 67 -1.89 0.40 9.76
N TYR A 68 -3.04 0.35 10.42
CA TYR A 68 -3.39 1.25 11.52
C TYR A 68 -2.33 1.26 12.62
N LEU A 69 -1.98 0.10 13.17
CA LEU A 69 -1.04 0.02 14.29
C LEU A 69 0.38 0.38 13.86
N SER A 70 0.80 0.01 12.65
CA SER A 70 2.12 0.44 12.14
C SER A 70 2.20 1.96 12.02
N CYS A 71 1.14 2.62 11.53
CA CYS A 71 1.07 4.07 11.39
C CYS A 71 0.98 4.77 12.75
N PHE A 72 0.22 4.19 13.69
CA PHE A 72 0.13 4.69 15.06
C PHE A 72 1.52 4.71 15.72
N PHE A 73 2.26 3.61 15.62
CA PHE A 73 3.61 3.53 16.18
C PHE A 73 4.59 4.44 15.44
N LEU A 74 4.50 4.55 14.11
CA LEU A 74 5.27 5.52 13.32
C LEU A 74 5.08 6.94 13.84
N GLY A 75 3.82 7.34 14.04
CA GLY A 75 3.45 8.65 14.55
C GLY A 75 4.09 8.93 15.92
N LEU A 76 4.06 7.95 16.83
CA LEU A 76 4.74 8.07 18.12
C LEU A 76 6.27 8.13 17.95
N VAL A 77 6.85 7.15 17.25
CA VAL A 77 8.29 6.96 17.08
C VAL A 77 8.56 6.53 15.63
N PRO A 78 9.43 7.22 14.89
CA PRO A 78 10.27 8.35 15.31
C PRO A 78 9.60 9.73 15.18
N SER A 79 8.34 9.82 14.71
CA SER A 79 7.75 11.12 14.34
C SER A 79 7.46 12.05 15.53
N GLY A 80 7.40 11.53 16.76
CA GLY A 80 7.29 12.34 17.98
C GLY A 80 5.91 12.99 18.17
N TYR A 81 4.87 12.47 17.52
CA TYR A 81 3.51 12.95 17.67
C TYR A 81 2.89 12.52 18.99
N SER A 82 1.92 13.32 19.46
CA SER A 82 1.16 12.97 20.66
C SER A 82 0.35 11.68 20.43
N PRO A 83 0.10 10.86 21.47
CA PRO A 83 -0.72 9.66 21.32
C PRO A 83 -2.12 9.93 20.77
N LEU A 84 -2.73 11.05 21.14
CA LEU A 84 -4.02 11.46 20.60
C LEU A 84 -3.93 11.75 19.10
N PHE A 85 -2.90 12.48 18.68
CA PHE A 85 -2.74 12.78 17.26
C PHE A 85 -2.43 11.52 16.45
N SER A 86 -1.48 10.69 16.91
CA SER A 86 -1.17 9.42 16.25
C SER A 86 -2.39 8.52 16.12
N PHE A 87 -3.24 8.46 17.16
CA PHE A 87 -4.50 7.71 17.13
C PHE A 87 -5.46 8.20 16.04
N VAL A 88 -5.61 9.51 15.88
CA VAL A 88 -6.51 10.08 14.86
C VAL A 88 -5.89 9.97 13.46
N TRP A 89 -4.60 10.23 13.34
CA TRP A 89 -3.89 10.23 12.06
C TRP A 89 -3.83 8.83 11.45
N SER A 90 -3.53 7.80 12.25
CA SER A 90 -3.33 6.42 11.78
C SER A 90 -4.55 5.77 11.14
N TRP A 91 -5.73 6.38 11.24
CA TRP A 91 -6.90 5.97 10.47
C TRP A 91 -6.69 6.11 8.97
N CYS A 92 -5.73 6.91 8.47
CA CYS A 92 -5.39 6.96 7.05
C CYS A 92 -5.03 5.56 6.50
N ASP A 93 -4.10 4.86 7.16
CA ASP A 93 -3.62 3.53 6.72
C ASP A 93 -4.70 2.46 6.91
N PHE A 94 -5.52 2.60 7.97
CA PHE A 94 -6.68 1.73 8.15
C PHE A 94 -7.66 1.85 7.00
N LEU A 95 -8.03 3.08 6.65
CA LEU A 95 -8.96 3.39 5.57
C LEU A 95 -8.39 2.94 4.22
N GLU A 96 -7.10 3.13 4.00
CA GLU A 96 -6.38 2.71 2.80
C GLU A 96 -6.55 1.21 2.54
N GLY A 97 -6.27 0.37 3.56
CA GLY A 97 -6.49 -1.08 3.46
C GLY A 97 -7.97 -1.47 3.44
N LEU A 98 -8.84 -0.69 4.11
CA LEU A 98 -10.27 -0.96 4.15
C LEU A 98 -10.92 -0.78 2.79
N MET A 99 -10.49 0.17 1.97
CA MET A 99 -11.11 0.45 0.66
C MET A 99 -11.19 -0.81 -0.23
N PRO A 100 -10.09 -1.51 -0.55
CA PRO A 100 -10.19 -2.72 -1.35
C PRO A 100 -10.91 -3.85 -0.61
N LEU A 101 -10.68 -4.02 0.70
CA LEU A 101 -11.36 -5.06 1.48
C LEU A 101 -12.89 -4.92 1.37
N LEU A 102 -13.40 -3.70 1.59
CA LEU A 102 -14.82 -3.40 1.55
C LEU A 102 -15.41 -3.75 0.19
N PHE A 103 -14.76 -3.37 -0.91
CA PHE A 103 -15.26 -3.66 -2.25
C PHE A 103 -15.20 -5.15 -2.60
N PHE A 104 -14.10 -5.84 -2.32
CA PHE A 104 -14.01 -7.29 -2.56
C PHE A 104 -15.09 -8.06 -1.78
N ARG A 105 -15.39 -7.66 -0.54
CA ARG A 105 -16.38 -8.33 0.30
C ARG A 105 -17.81 -7.97 -0.08
N LEU A 106 -18.13 -6.69 -0.28
CA LEU A 106 -19.48 -6.26 -0.64
C LEU A 106 -19.90 -6.74 -2.03
N LEU A 107 -18.98 -6.69 -3.01
CA LEU A 107 -19.22 -7.18 -4.36
C LEU A 107 -19.10 -8.71 -4.48
N ARG A 108 -18.70 -9.39 -3.39
CA ARG A 108 -18.50 -10.84 -3.32
C ARG A 108 -17.54 -11.36 -4.39
N ILE A 109 -16.50 -10.58 -4.70
CA ILE A 109 -15.48 -10.92 -5.67
C ILE A 109 -14.40 -11.73 -4.94
N ASP A 110 -14.08 -12.91 -5.46
CA ASP A 110 -12.98 -13.71 -4.95
C ASP A 110 -11.67 -13.21 -5.57
N PRO A 111 -10.72 -12.69 -4.78
CA PRO A 111 -9.45 -12.20 -5.31
C PRO A 111 -8.72 -13.30 -6.08
N ASP A 112 -8.61 -13.11 -7.40
CA ASP A 112 -7.85 -13.96 -8.31
C ASP A 112 -7.12 -13.09 -9.35
N PHE A 113 -5.84 -12.81 -9.05
CA PHE A 113 -4.95 -12.03 -9.92
C PHE A 113 -4.22 -12.91 -10.96
N SER A 114 -4.62 -14.18 -11.11
CA SER A 114 -4.03 -15.05 -12.10
C SER A 114 -4.52 -14.75 -13.52
N VAL A 115 -3.71 -15.13 -14.51
CA VAL A 115 -4.11 -15.11 -15.92
C VAL A 115 -4.20 -16.54 -16.40
N LYS A 116 -5.26 -16.88 -17.14
CA LYS A 116 -5.52 -18.28 -17.54
C LYS A 116 -4.72 -18.71 -18.78
N LYS A 117 -4.33 -17.76 -19.62
CA LYS A 117 -3.65 -18.04 -20.89
C LYS A 117 -2.13 -18.14 -20.67
N PRO A 118 -1.49 -19.31 -20.93
CA PRO A 118 -0.07 -19.54 -20.58
C PRO A 118 0.91 -18.51 -21.14
N LYS A 119 0.67 -18.01 -22.36
CA LYS A 119 1.51 -16.97 -22.99
C LYS A 119 1.50 -15.65 -22.22
N PHE A 120 0.38 -15.28 -21.61
CA PHE A 120 0.25 -14.04 -20.87
C PHE A 120 0.71 -14.17 -19.42
N VAL A 121 0.62 -15.36 -18.83
CA VAL A 121 1.22 -15.65 -17.52
C VAL A 121 2.73 -15.41 -17.56
N LYS A 122 3.40 -15.90 -18.61
CA LYS A 122 4.85 -15.73 -18.83
C LYS A 122 5.28 -14.29 -19.09
N VAL A 123 4.34 -13.36 -19.25
CA VAL A 123 4.62 -11.95 -19.57
C VAL A 123 4.17 -11.04 -18.43
N MET A 124 2.93 -11.18 -17.96
CA MET A 124 2.34 -10.28 -16.96
C MET A 124 3.10 -10.31 -15.63
N ALA A 125 3.36 -11.50 -15.08
CA ALA A 125 4.04 -11.59 -13.78
C ALA A 125 5.47 -11.03 -13.84
N PRO A 126 6.30 -11.36 -14.84
CA PRO A 126 7.59 -10.69 -15.02
C PRO A 126 7.48 -9.18 -15.18
N LEU A 127 6.52 -8.66 -15.95
CA LEU A 127 6.36 -7.20 -16.10
C LEU A 127 6.08 -6.50 -14.77
N VAL A 128 5.14 -7.02 -13.98
CA VAL A 128 4.79 -6.41 -12.68
C VAL A 128 5.94 -6.56 -11.68
N VAL A 129 6.61 -7.71 -11.64
CA VAL A 129 7.73 -7.97 -10.72
C VAL A 129 8.96 -7.13 -11.10
N THR A 130 9.32 -7.08 -12.37
CA THR A 130 10.39 -6.20 -12.87
C THR A 130 10.02 -4.74 -12.64
N GLY A 131 8.76 -4.36 -12.88
CA GLY A 131 8.26 -3.02 -12.61
C GLY A 131 8.49 -2.60 -11.15
N ALA A 132 8.06 -3.42 -10.21
CA ALA A 132 8.32 -3.23 -8.78
C ALA A 132 9.82 -3.16 -8.46
N GLY A 133 10.62 -4.06 -9.04
CA GLY A 133 12.08 -4.06 -8.87
C GLY A 133 12.74 -2.77 -9.34
N LEU A 134 12.35 -2.25 -10.50
CA LEU A 134 12.90 -0.99 -11.03
C LEU A 134 12.51 0.20 -10.17
N VAL A 135 11.28 0.26 -9.65
CA VAL A 135 10.87 1.32 -8.70
C VAL A 135 11.68 1.27 -7.43
N ILE A 136 11.88 0.07 -6.85
CA ILE A 136 12.70 -0.10 -5.65
C ILE A 136 14.15 0.33 -5.91
N ILE A 137 14.78 -0.16 -7.00
CA ILE A 137 16.15 0.21 -7.36
C ILE A 137 16.27 1.72 -7.60
N GLY A 138 15.33 2.31 -8.34
CA GLY A 138 15.28 3.74 -8.59
C GLY A 138 15.20 4.56 -7.30
N ALA A 139 14.33 4.16 -6.36
CA ALA A 139 14.20 4.79 -5.05
C ALA A 139 15.49 4.68 -4.23
N LEU A 140 16.15 3.51 -4.23
CA LEU A 140 17.42 3.31 -3.53
C LEU A 140 18.55 4.16 -4.13
N ILE A 141 18.65 4.21 -5.46
CA ILE A 141 19.64 5.07 -6.14
C ILE A 141 19.39 6.54 -5.79
N ASN A 142 18.12 6.99 -5.83
CA ASN A 142 17.80 8.37 -5.46
C ASN A 142 18.21 8.67 -4.01
N HIS A 143 17.94 7.76 -3.08
CA HIS A 143 18.24 7.95 -1.67
C HIS A 143 19.75 7.97 -1.39
N TYR A 144 20.51 6.99 -1.88
CA TYR A 144 21.93 6.84 -1.55
C TYR A 144 22.86 7.65 -2.46
N LEU A 145 22.51 7.81 -3.73
CA LEU A 145 23.39 8.40 -4.74
C LEU A 145 22.85 9.71 -5.31
N GLY A 146 21.58 10.06 -5.05
CA GLY A 146 20.96 11.30 -5.56
C GLY A 146 21.64 12.58 -5.06
N VAL A 147 22.32 12.54 -3.91
CA VAL A 147 23.12 13.66 -3.39
C VAL A 147 24.25 14.10 -4.33
N PHE A 148 24.75 13.18 -5.16
CA PHE A 148 25.78 13.48 -6.16
C PHE A 148 25.21 14.10 -7.44
N GLY A 149 23.89 14.28 -7.53
CA GLY A 149 23.24 14.90 -8.69
C GLY A 149 23.30 14.01 -9.94
N HIS A 150 23.52 14.63 -11.10
CA HIS A 150 23.68 13.90 -12.36
C HIS A 150 24.97 13.05 -12.36
N PRO A 151 24.93 11.80 -12.85
CA PRO A 151 23.84 11.16 -13.60
C PRO A 151 22.83 10.38 -12.73
N PHE A 152 23.05 10.26 -11.42
CA PHE A 152 22.29 9.36 -10.54
C PHE A 152 20.81 9.73 -10.43
N THR A 153 20.49 11.03 -10.34
CA THR A 153 19.09 11.50 -10.30
C THR A 153 18.34 11.15 -11.59
N THR A 154 18.98 11.28 -12.76
CA THR A 154 18.39 10.89 -14.05
C THR A 154 18.18 9.38 -14.14
N ILE A 155 19.15 8.59 -13.71
CA ILE A 155 19.05 7.12 -13.70
C ILE A 155 17.92 6.69 -12.76
N ALA A 156 17.84 7.25 -11.55
CA ALA A 156 16.79 6.95 -10.59
C ALA A 156 15.40 7.22 -11.16
N LEU A 157 15.20 8.42 -11.74
CA LEU A 157 13.92 8.79 -12.36
C LEU A 157 13.58 7.89 -13.54
N ALA A 158 14.54 7.58 -14.41
CA ALA A 158 14.32 6.68 -15.53
C ALA A 158 13.87 5.28 -15.07
N LEU A 159 14.51 4.73 -14.04
CA LEU A 159 14.13 3.43 -13.48
C LEU A 159 12.74 3.48 -12.84
N MET A 160 12.42 4.54 -12.09
CA MET A 160 11.08 4.71 -11.51
C MET A 160 10.00 4.79 -12.59
N TYR A 161 10.18 5.62 -13.62
CA TYR A 161 9.21 5.75 -14.70
C TYR A 161 9.06 4.46 -15.52
N CYS A 162 10.18 3.81 -15.88
CA CYS A 162 10.13 2.51 -16.54
C CYS A 162 9.41 1.49 -15.67
N GLY A 163 9.69 1.45 -14.37
CA GLY A 163 9.06 0.54 -13.42
C GLY A 163 7.54 0.72 -13.33
N ILE A 164 7.09 1.97 -13.24
CA ILE A 164 5.66 2.33 -13.24
C ILE A 164 5.00 1.92 -14.56
N VAL A 165 5.62 2.21 -15.71
CA VAL A 165 5.08 1.84 -17.03
C VAL A 165 4.95 0.32 -17.15
N LEU A 166 5.96 -0.46 -16.76
CA LEU A 166 5.89 -1.92 -16.80
C LEU A 166 4.77 -2.47 -15.91
N ALA A 167 4.62 -1.90 -14.71
CA ALA A 167 3.56 -2.28 -13.79
C ALA A 167 2.16 -1.97 -14.35
N ILE A 168 1.96 -0.78 -14.92
CA ILE A 168 0.70 -0.38 -15.59
C ILE A 168 0.38 -1.32 -16.75
N VAL A 169 1.36 -1.63 -17.61
CA VAL A 169 1.16 -2.58 -18.72
C VAL A 169 0.77 -3.96 -18.17
N GLY A 170 1.43 -4.42 -17.10
CA GLY A 170 1.07 -5.65 -16.41
C GLY A 170 -0.38 -5.64 -15.88
N ILE A 171 -0.79 -4.56 -15.23
CA ILE A 171 -2.16 -4.35 -14.74
C ILE A 171 -3.18 -4.39 -15.90
N ILE A 172 -2.88 -3.70 -17.00
CA ILE A 172 -3.75 -3.67 -18.19
C ILE A 172 -3.90 -5.08 -18.78
N ILE A 173 -2.80 -5.82 -18.92
CA ILE A 173 -2.85 -7.22 -19.38
C ILE A 173 -3.68 -8.06 -18.41
N GLY A 174 -3.50 -7.87 -17.10
CA GLY A 174 -4.30 -8.51 -16.07
C GLY A 174 -5.80 -8.24 -16.25
N ALA A 175 -6.19 -6.97 -16.41
CA ALA A 175 -7.58 -6.57 -16.60
C ALA A 175 -8.21 -7.12 -17.89
N LEU A 176 -7.42 -7.21 -18.98
CA LEU A 176 -7.91 -7.68 -20.29
C LEU A 176 -7.95 -9.21 -20.43
N VAL A 177 -7.06 -9.94 -19.73
CA VAL A 177 -6.86 -11.38 -19.95
C VAL A 177 -7.16 -12.23 -18.70
N GLY A 178 -7.08 -11.64 -17.51
CA GLY A 178 -7.43 -12.26 -16.23
C GLY A 178 -8.90 -12.10 -15.87
N ASP A 179 -9.22 -12.18 -14.58
CA ASP A 179 -10.56 -11.89 -14.08
C ASP A 179 -10.81 -10.37 -14.02
N VAL A 180 -11.56 -9.86 -15.01
CA VAL A 180 -11.84 -8.42 -15.13
C VAL A 180 -12.43 -7.81 -13.85
N LYS A 181 -13.26 -8.58 -13.12
CA LYS A 181 -13.89 -8.10 -11.88
C LYS A 181 -12.85 -7.87 -10.79
N THR A 182 -11.94 -8.81 -10.58
CA THR A 182 -10.83 -8.68 -9.64
C THR A 182 -9.95 -7.48 -9.98
N TRP A 183 -9.51 -7.37 -11.23
CA TRP A 183 -8.60 -6.32 -11.66
C TRP A 183 -9.24 -4.94 -11.60
N VAL A 184 -10.46 -4.76 -12.12
CA VAL A 184 -11.17 -3.48 -12.03
C VAL A 184 -11.44 -3.11 -10.57
N THR A 185 -11.83 -4.08 -9.74
CA THR A 185 -12.03 -3.83 -8.30
C THR A 185 -10.74 -3.36 -7.66
N TYR A 186 -9.62 -4.03 -7.92
CA TYR A 186 -8.34 -3.64 -7.35
C TYR A 186 -7.85 -2.27 -7.86
N ILE A 187 -7.96 -1.98 -9.16
CA ILE A 187 -7.57 -0.68 -9.72
C ILE A 187 -8.38 0.45 -9.07
N VAL A 188 -9.71 0.30 -9.02
CA VAL A 188 -10.59 1.34 -8.49
C VAL A 188 -10.45 1.46 -6.98
N SER A 189 -10.61 0.36 -6.25
CA SER A 189 -10.69 0.39 -4.78
C SER A 189 -9.34 0.27 -4.09
N GLY A 190 -8.42 -0.52 -4.63
CA GLY A 190 -7.13 -0.82 -4.01
C GLY A 190 -5.97 0.08 -4.44
N ILE A 191 -6.10 0.81 -5.56
CA ILE A 191 -5.12 1.82 -5.97
C ILE A 191 -5.76 3.20 -5.83
N VAL A 192 -6.81 3.51 -6.58
CA VAL A 192 -7.31 4.91 -6.66
C VAL A 192 -8.01 5.35 -5.37
N LEU A 193 -9.06 4.64 -4.93
CA LEU A 193 -9.82 5.03 -3.75
C LEU A 193 -9.01 4.88 -2.46
N ALA A 194 -8.18 3.83 -2.36
CA ALA A 194 -7.25 3.64 -1.26
C ALA A 194 -6.41 4.91 -1.05
N SER A 195 -5.66 5.34 -2.07
CA SER A 195 -4.81 6.53 -2.01
C SER A 195 -5.58 7.83 -1.78
N LEU A 196 -6.75 8.00 -2.40
CA LEU A 196 -7.53 9.24 -2.24
C LEU A 196 -8.12 9.35 -0.83
N VAL A 197 -8.70 8.28 -0.30
CA VAL A 197 -9.32 8.31 1.03
C VAL A 197 -8.26 8.39 2.13
N SER A 198 -7.16 7.63 1.99
CA SER A 198 -6.02 7.70 2.91
C SER A 198 -5.40 9.10 2.90
N GLY A 199 -5.12 9.65 1.71
CA GLY A 199 -4.53 10.97 1.55
C GLY A 199 -5.44 12.09 2.05
N LEU A 200 -6.75 12.03 1.79
CA LEU A 200 -7.71 13.02 2.30
C LEU A 200 -7.72 13.04 3.83
N TRP A 201 -7.77 11.86 4.45
CA TRP A 201 -7.76 11.75 5.91
C TRP A 201 -6.41 12.16 6.50
N GLY A 202 -5.31 11.60 5.99
CA GLY A 202 -3.95 11.83 6.46
C GLY A 202 -3.55 13.29 6.33
N ALA A 203 -3.64 13.87 5.12
CA ALA A 203 -3.32 15.27 4.90
C ALA A 203 -4.31 16.22 5.60
N GLY A 204 -5.59 15.85 5.67
CA GLY A 204 -6.60 16.67 6.35
C GLY A 204 -6.32 16.78 7.85
N THR A 205 -6.05 15.65 8.51
CA THR A 205 -5.73 15.62 9.94
C THR A 205 -4.39 16.30 10.25
N LEU A 206 -3.39 16.23 9.35
CA LEU A 206 -2.11 16.93 9.49
C LEU A 206 -2.23 18.45 9.30
N CYS A 207 -2.97 18.90 8.29
CA CYS A 207 -2.88 20.29 7.83
C CYS A 207 -4.06 21.17 8.25
N LEU A 208 -5.25 20.59 8.49
CA LEU A 208 -6.51 21.35 8.53
C LEU A 208 -7.22 21.36 9.89
N ILE A 209 -6.81 20.54 10.87
CA ILE A 209 -7.47 20.45 12.18
C ILE A 209 -6.68 21.25 13.24
N PRO A 210 -7.21 22.40 13.72
CA PRO A 210 -6.54 23.19 14.75
C PRO A 210 -6.38 22.41 16.06
N GLY A 211 -5.23 22.57 16.72
CA GLY A 211 -4.98 21.99 18.05
C GLY A 211 -4.73 20.48 18.07
N LEU A 212 -4.95 19.77 16.96
CA LEU A 212 -4.69 18.33 16.84
C LEU A 212 -3.27 18.05 16.33
N SER A 213 -2.89 18.67 15.21
CA SER A 213 -1.59 18.43 14.57
C SER A 213 -0.60 19.58 14.80
N PRO A 214 0.68 19.30 15.08
CA PRO A 214 1.72 20.32 15.14
C PRO A 214 1.99 21.00 13.79
N LEU A 215 1.46 20.44 12.69
CA LEU A 215 1.60 20.95 11.32
C LEU A 215 0.44 21.80 10.83
N TYR A 216 -0.60 22.00 11.66
CA TYR A 216 -1.70 22.90 11.32
C TYR A 216 -1.18 24.28 10.91
N GLY A 217 -1.57 24.74 9.73
CA GLY A 217 -1.16 26.03 9.17
C GLY A 217 0.31 26.14 8.76
N LYS A 218 1.11 25.07 8.87
CA LYS A 218 2.56 25.08 8.53
C LYS A 218 2.87 24.31 7.24
N ALA A 219 2.14 23.24 6.96
CA ALA A 219 2.29 22.46 5.75
C ALA A 219 1.10 22.73 4.80
N PRO A 220 1.34 23.12 3.54
CA PRO A 220 0.25 23.28 2.57
C PRO A 220 -0.44 21.95 2.33
N PHE A 221 -1.75 21.88 2.63
CA PHE A 221 -2.55 20.67 2.45
C PHE A 221 -2.39 20.07 1.06
N THR A 222 -2.38 20.90 0.01
CA THR A 222 -2.27 20.45 -1.38
C THR A 222 -0.95 19.73 -1.68
N ILE A 223 0.16 20.15 -1.08
CA ILE A 223 1.47 19.51 -1.26
C ILE A 223 1.48 18.15 -0.57
N VAL A 224 1.05 18.11 0.70
CA VAL A 224 1.00 16.87 1.49
C VAL A 224 0.05 15.86 0.85
N PHE A 225 -1.16 16.30 0.50
CA PHE A 225 -2.17 15.49 -0.16
C PHE A 225 -1.68 14.92 -1.50
N THR A 226 -1.12 15.77 -2.37
CA THR A 226 -0.68 15.34 -3.70
C THR A 226 0.50 14.38 -3.61
N GLY A 227 1.50 14.67 -2.78
CA GLY A 227 2.66 13.79 -2.58
C GLY A 227 2.27 12.42 -2.02
N TRP A 228 1.34 12.42 -1.06
CA TRP A 228 0.79 11.20 -0.47
C TRP A 228 0.04 10.36 -1.50
N VAL A 229 -0.98 10.94 -2.15
CA VAL A 229 -1.83 10.23 -3.12
C VAL A 229 -1.02 9.64 -4.25
N ILE A 230 -0.09 10.42 -4.83
CA ILE A 230 0.76 9.94 -5.93
C ILE A 230 1.69 8.84 -5.44
N GLY A 231 2.27 9.00 -4.25
CA GLY A 231 3.15 8.00 -3.65
C GLY A 231 2.47 6.65 -3.45
N ASP A 232 1.29 6.66 -2.84
CA ASP A 232 0.47 5.47 -2.62
C ASP A 232 0.10 4.81 -3.96
N MET A 233 -0.33 5.60 -4.95
CA MET A 233 -0.66 5.07 -6.28
C MET A 233 0.55 4.38 -6.93
N ILE A 234 1.76 4.93 -6.79
CA ILE A 234 2.98 4.31 -7.32
C ILE A 234 3.23 2.98 -6.62
N VAL A 235 3.27 2.94 -5.28
CA VAL A 235 3.63 1.71 -4.55
C VAL A 235 2.55 0.62 -4.67
N LEU A 236 1.27 0.99 -4.74
CA LEU A 236 0.16 0.05 -4.89
C LEU A 236 0.08 -0.50 -6.32
N SER A 237 0.26 0.35 -7.34
CA SER A 237 0.31 -0.11 -8.74
C SER A 237 1.54 -0.95 -9.06
N THR A 238 2.63 -0.81 -8.31
CA THR A 238 3.88 -1.54 -8.56
C THR A 238 4.08 -2.69 -7.58
N ILE A 239 4.55 -2.40 -6.37
CA ILE A 239 4.92 -3.38 -5.34
C ILE A 239 3.67 -4.13 -4.84
N GLY A 240 2.59 -3.42 -4.51
CA GLY A 240 1.35 -4.03 -4.03
C GLY A 240 0.74 -4.99 -5.06
N THR A 241 0.74 -4.58 -6.32
CA THR A 241 0.30 -5.42 -7.44
C THR A 241 1.20 -6.65 -7.62
N ALA A 242 2.53 -6.49 -7.52
CA ALA A 242 3.47 -7.60 -7.62
C ALA A 242 3.20 -8.66 -6.54
N LEU A 243 2.99 -8.21 -5.29
CA LEU A 243 2.64 -9.09 -4.17
C LEU A 243 1.30 -9.80 -4.41
N LEU A 244 0.28 -9.09 -4.89
CA LEU A 244 -1.01 -9.69 -5.21
C LEU A 244 -0.93 -10.75 -6.31
N VAL A 245 -0.24 -10.44 -7.41
CA VAL A 245 -0.06 -11.37 -8.53
C VAL A 245 0.70 -12.62 -8.12
N THR A 246 1.76 -12.47 -7.33
CA THR A 246 2.68 -13.58 -7.02
C THR A 246 2.23 -14.40 -5.81
N LEU A 247 1.71 -13.76 -4.76
CA LEU A 247 1.45 -14.42 -3.48
C LEU A 247 -0.01 -14.82 -3.28
N THR A 248 -0.98 -14.25 -3.99
CA THR A 248 -2.41 -14.62 -3.82
C THR A 248 -2.66 -16.14 -3.91
N PRO A 249 -2.11 -16.87 -4.92
CA PRO A 249 -2.31 -18.32 -5.00
C PRO A 249 -1.73 -19.10 -3.81
N LEU A 250 -0.66 -18.58 -3.20
CA LEU A 250 -0.01 -19.18 -2.05
C LEU A 250 -0.81 -18.89 -0.77
N ILE A 251 -1.12 -17.62 -0.53
CA ILE A 251 -1.84 -17.17 0.67
C ILE A 251 -3.23 -17.81 0.77
N LYS A 252 -3.96 -17.94 -0.35
CA LYS A 252 -5.29 -18.60 -0.36
C LYS A 252 -5.27 -20.07 0.09
N ARG A 253 -4.10 -20.73 0.07
CA ARG A 253 -3.92 -22.12 0.54
C ARG A 253 -3.53 -22.20 2.01
N THR A 254 -3.27 -21.06 2.65
CA THR A 254 -2.85 -20.99 4.03
C THR A 254 -4.02 -20.71 4.97
N PRO A 255 -3.91 -21.03 6.26
CA PRO A 255 -4.94 -20.74 7.25
C PRO A 255 -5.11 -19.26 7.61
N ILE A 256 -4.25 -18.37 7.11
CA ILE A 256 -4.34 -16.92 7.38
C ILE A 256 -5.28 -16.19 6.42
N TYR A 257 -5.72 -16.87 5.35
CA TYR A 257 -6.66 -16.29 4.40
C TYR A 257 -8.07 -16.21 4.99
N VAL A 258 -8.60 -15.00 5.04
CA VAL A 258 -9.90 -14.67 5.64
C VAL A 258 -10.93 -14.40 4.56
N ARG A 259 -12.00 -15.19 4.53
CA ARG A 259 -13.10 -15.00 3.56
C ARG A 259 -14.13 -13.95 3.98
N GLY A 260 -14.35 -13.80 5.29
CA GLY A 260 -15.20 -12.76 5.86
C GLY A 260 -14.43 -11.49 6.19
N TRP A 261 -14.71 -10.92 7.36
CA TRP A 261 -14.04 -9.71 7.85
C TRP A 261 -12.88 -10.03 8.79
N PHE A 262 -13.09 -10.90 9.78
CA PHE A 262 -12.05 -11.39 10.70
C PHE A 262 -11.78 -12.88 10.57
N SER A 263 -12.73 -13.62 9.95
CA SER A 263 -12.65 -15.05 9.70
C SER A 263 -13.62 -15.50 8.62
#